data_AF-A0A382VZL9-F1
#
_entry.id   AF-A0A382VZL9-F1
#
_cell.length_a   1.000
_cell.length_b   1.000
_cell.length_c   1.000
_cell.angle_alpha   90.00
_cell.angle_beta   90.00
_cell.angle_gamma   90.00
#
_symmetry.space_group_name_H-M   'P 1'
#
loop_
_entity.id
_entity.type
_entity.pdbx_description
1 polymer ?
#
loop_
_entity_poly.entity_id
_entity_poly.type
_entity_poly.pdbx_seq_one_letter_code
_entity_poly.pdbx_strand_id
1 'polypeptide(L)'
;MLVALIGLGGTLLGQDKLDSRQQGERLFSLKVRSILESKCFACHGEEGKKVKGELNLTTRAGLLKGGETAKDALVPFHPEKSLMVTAIEWKDEDYEMPPKENDRLTEKQIAQVKRWIRLGAPWPDEKLQKKYVLDERSKERTEDGVLVKTSGGLSDDWTYRRYK
;
A
#
# COMPACT_ATOMS: atom_id res chain seq x y z
N MET A 1 2.73 -5.38 57.02
CA MET A 1 2.35 -6.02 55.75
C MET A 1 2.69 -5.06 54.62
N LEU A 2 3.84 -5.23 53.95
CA LEU A 2 4.21 -4.44 52.78
C LEU A 2 3.51 -5.02 51.56
N VAL A 3 2.66 -4.23 50.90
CA VAL A 3 2.08 -4.57 49.60
C VAL A 3 3.06 -4.07 48.53
N ALA A 4 3.78 -5.00 47.90
CA ALA A 4 4.62 -4.72 46.75
C ALA A 4 3.74 -4.55 45.51
N LEU A 5 3.59 -3.31 45.03
CA LEU A 5 3.02 -3.00 43.72
C LEU A 5 4.08 -3.28 42.66
N ILE A 6 4.02 -4.45 42.03
CA ILE A 6 4.79 -4.77 40.83
C ILE A 6 4.11 -4.06 39.65
N GLY A 7 4.58 -2.85 39.35
CA GLY A 7 4.19 -2.13 38.14
C GLY A 7 4.78 -2.80 36.89
N LEU A 8 3.92 -3.35 36.04
CA LEU A 8 4.25 -3.85 34.71
C LEU A 8 4.74 -2.71 33.81
N GLY A 9 6.05 -2.46 33.80
CA GLY A 9 6.73 -1.59 32.83
C GLY A 9 6.91 -2.29 31.47
N GLY A 10 5.82 -2.59 30.77
CA GLY A 10 5.83 -3.22 29.44
C GLY A 10 5.76 -2.22 28.28
N THR A 11 6.92 -1.76 27.82
CA THR A 11 7.25 -1.30 26.44
C THR A 11 6.19 -0.54 25.60
N LEU A 12 6.06 0.79 25.80
CA LEU A 12 5.32 1.68 24.88
C LEU A 12 5.85 1.64 23.43
N LEU A 13 7.18 1.52 23.25
CA LEU A 13 7.83 1.50 21.92
C LEU A 13 7.44 0.28 21.04
N GLY A 14 6.98 -0.81 21.65
CA GLY A 14 6.58 -2.03 20.93
C GLY A 14 5.18 -1.90 20.32
N GLN A 15 4.27 -1.24 21.02
CA GLN A 15 2.88 -1.05 20.58
C GLN A 15 2.83 -0.11 19.37
N ASP A 16 3.52 1.03 19.44
CA ASP A 16 3.53 2.02 18.34
C ASP A 16 4.05 1.46 17.01
N LYS A 17 5.06 0.59 17.07
CA LYS A 17 5.63 -0.07 15.87
C LYS A 17 4.67 -1.10 15.28
N LEU A 18 3.99 -1.88 16.12
CA LEU A 18 2.99 -2.86 15.69
C LEU A 18 1.80 -2.15 15.04
N ASP A 19 1.34 -1.05 15.64
CA ASP A 19 0.25 -0.25 15.11
C ASP A 19 0.61 0.39 13.76
N SER A 20 1.83 0.93 13.65
CA SER A 20 2.32 1.51 12.39
C SER A 20 2.43 0.47 11.27
N ARG A 21 2.95 -0.73 11.58
CA ARG A 21 3.02 -1.83 10.63
C ARG A 21 1.63 -2.28 10.18
N GLN A 22 0.71 -2.50 11.11
CA GLN A 22 -0.67 -2.90 10.79
C GLN A 22 -1.37 -1.86 9.92
N GLN A 23 -1.17 -0.56 10.21
CA GLN A 23 -1.69 0.52 9.37
C GLN A 23 -1.11 0.45 7.95
N GLY A 24 0.19 0.18 7.81
CA GLY A 24 0.83 0.03 6.50
C GLY A 24 0.30 -1.18 5.73
N GLU A 25 0.12 -2.32 6.40
CA GLU A 25 -0.41 -3.54 5.79
C GLU A 25 -1.87 -3.36 5.32
N ARG A 26 -2.70 -2.69 6.13
CA ARG A 26 -4.06 -2.29 5.73
C ARG A 26 -4.04 -1.37 4.53
N LEU A 27 -3.24 -0.31 4.55
CA LEU A 27 -3.14 0.62 3.44
C LEU A 27 -2.65 -0.07 2.16
N PHE A 28 -1.71 -1.00 2.29
CA PHE A 28 -1.25 -1.83 1.17
C PHE A 28 -2.40 -2.62 0.55
N SER A 29 -3.09 -3.40 1.40
CA SER A 29 -4.13 -4.34 0.99
C SER A 29 -5.36 -3.65 0.41
N LEU A 30 -5.71 -2.46 0.93
CA LEU A 30 -6.91 -1.74 0.54
C LEU A 30 -6.71 -0.78 -0.64
N LYS A 31 -5.49 -0.23 -0.81
CA LYS A 31 -5.23 0.88 -1.75
C LYS A 31 -4.01 0.67 -2.63
N VAL A 32 -2.83 0.44 -2.03
CA VAL A 32 -1.57 0.47 -2.79
C VAL A 32 -1.47 -0.71 -3.75
N ARG A 33 -1.91 -1.90 -3.34
CA ARG A 33 -1.88 -3.08 -4.22
C ARG A 33 -2.61 -2.82 -5.54
N SER A 34 -3.83 -2.31 -5.50
CA SER A 34 -4.60 -2.02 -6.72
C SER A 34 -3.97 -0.92 -7.56
N ILE A 35 -3.28 0.06 -6.95
CA ILE A 35 -2.52 1.08 -7.69
C ILE A 35 -1.36 0.41 -8.44
N LEU A 36 -0.56 -0.43 -7.77
CA LEU A 36 0.57 -1.12 -8.39
C LEU A 36 0.12 -2.07 -9.51
N GLU A 37 -0.96 -2.82 -9.30
CA GLU A 37 -1.54 -3.72 -10.30
C GLU A 37 -1.99 -2.96 -11.55
N SER A 38 -2.73 -1.86 -11.36
CA SER A 38 -3.30 -1.10 -12.49
C SER A 38 -2.29 -0.21 -13.20
N LYS A 39 -1.26 0.29 -12.51
CA LYS A 39 -0.37 1.33 -13.03
C LYS A 39 1.06 0.87 -13.31
N CYS A 40 1.52 -0.21 -12.67
CA CYS A 40 2.93 -0.56 -12.67
C CYS A 40 3.21 -1.93 -13.31
N PHE A 41 2.38 -2.94 -13.00
CA PHE A 41 2.71 -4.33 -13.31
C PHE A 41 2.76 -4.64 -14.81
N ALA A 42 1.99 -3.92 -15.63
CA ALA A 42 2.00 -4.09 -17.08
C ALA A 42 3.39 -3.89 -17.72
N CYS A 43 4.27 -3.07 -17.13
CA CYS A 43 5.63 -2.82 -17.62
C CYS A 43 6.73 -3.38 -16.71
N HIS A 44 6.43 -3.52 -15.41
CA HIS A 44 7.39 -3.90 -14.36
C HIS A 44 7.02 -5.20 -13.63
N GLY A 45 6.23 -6.06 -14.26
CA GLY A 45 5.70 -7.27 -13.60
C GLY A 45 5.40 -8.47 -14.48
N GLU A 46 5.55 -8.39 -15.80
CA GLU A 46 5.35 -9.53 -16.68
C GLU A 46 6.50 -10.54 -16.56
N GLU A 47 6.24 -11.68 -15.92
CA GLU A 47 7.12 -12.85 -16.01
C GLU A 47 7.22 -13.32 -17.47
N GLY A 48 8.45 -13.46 -17.98
CA GLY A 48 8.70 -13.95 -19.34
C GLY A 48 8.79 -12.88 -20.44
N LYS A 49 8.62 -11.59 -20.13
CA LYS A 49 9.01 -10.47 -21.04
C LYS A 49 10.17 -9.66 -20.45
N LYS A 50 10.78 -8.79 -21.28
CA LYS A 50 11.79 -7.83 -20.79
C LYS A 50 11.13 -6.86 -19.81
N VAL A 51 11.29 -7.13 -18.51
CA VAL A 51 10.93 -6.22 -17.43
C VAL A 51 11.68 -4.90 -17.64
N LYS A 52 10.96 -3.78 -17.76
CA LYS A 52 11.60 -2.49 -18.02
C LYS A 52 12.55 -2.09 -16.89
N GLY A 53 13.77 -1.69 -17.26
CA GLY A 53 14.81 -1.28 -16.32
C GLY A 53 15.18 -2.34 -15.29
N GLU A 54 14.97 -3.64 -15.61
CA GLU A 54 15.21 -4.77 -14.69
C GLU A 54 14.51 -4.65 -13.32
N LEU A 55 13.46 -3.82 -13.24
CA LEU A 55 12.77 -3.47 -12.01
C LEU A 55 11.48 -4.29 -11.87
N ASN A 56 11.46 -5.22 -10.92
CA ASN A 56 10.28 -6.01 -10.60
C ASN A 56 9.46 -5.36 -9.46
N LEU A 57 8.25 -4.91 -9.76
CA LEU A 57 7.34 -4.27 -8.80
C LEU A 57 6.26 -5.21 -8.22
N THR A 58 6.18 -6.46 -8.68
CA THR A 58 5.13 -7.42 -8.24
C THR A 58 5.42 -8.06 -6.89
N THR A 59 6.64 -7.87 -6.38
CA THR A 59 7.05 -8.37 -5.06
C THR A 59 7.76 -7.28 -4.27
N ARG A 60 7.62 -7.32 -2.94
CA ARG A 60 8.39 -6.44 -2.05
C ARG A 60 9.90 -6.62 -2.21
N ALA A 61 10.35 -7.86 -2.43
CA ALA A 61 11.76 -8.14 -2.64
C ALA A 61 12.30 -7.49 -3.92
N GLY A 62 11.53 -7.53 -5.02
CA GLY A 62 11.88 -6.84 -6.26
C GLY A 62 11.97 -5.32 -6.09
N LEU A 63 10.99 -4.72 -5.42
CA LEU A 63 10.98 -3.29 -5.07
C LEU A 63 12.23 -2.87 -4.26
N LEU A 64 12.64 -3.70 -3.30
CA LEU A 64 13.81 -3.43 -2.45
C LEU A 64 15.14 -3.71 -3.15
N LYS A 65 15.16 -4.62 -4.13
CA LYS A 65 16.35 -4.87 -4.96
C LYS A 65 16.65 -3.68 -5.86
N GLY A 66 15.60 -2.99 -6.32
CA GLY A 66 15.70 -1.94 -7.32
C GLY A 66 15.87 -2.50 -8.73
N GLY A 67 16.28 -1.62 -9.64
CA GLY A 67 16.50 -1.94 -11.05
C GLY A 67 17.78 -1.29 -11.58
N GLU A 68 17.91 -1.29 -12.90
CA GLU A 68 19.05 -0.74 -13.65
C GLU A 68 19.30 0.74 -13.33
N THR A 69 18.22 1.54 -13.25
CA THR A 69 18.29 2.98 -13.01
C THR A 69 18.71 3.32 -11.58
N ALA A 70 18.19 2.59 -10.59
CA ALA A 70 18.52 2.81 -9.19
C ALA A 70 18.32 1.54 -8.36
N LYS A 71 19.26 1.31 -7.45
CA LYS A 71 19.14 0.30 -6.38
C LYS A 71 18.05 0.67 -5.38
N ASP A 72 17.89 1.97 -5.13
CA ASP A 72 16.95 2.51 -4.15
C ASP A 72 15.59 2.86 -4.79
N ALA A 73 14.98 1.91 -5.50
CA ALA A 73 13.64 2.11 -6.07
C ALA A 73 12.60 2.37 -4.95
N LEU A 74 12.74 1.67 -3.81
CA LEU A 74 11.94 1.84 -2.61
C LEU A 74 12.81 1.75 -1.36
N VAL A 75 12.79 2.80 -0.54
CA VAL A 75 13.48 2.90 0.74
C VAL A 75 12.43 2.96 1.86
N PRO A 76 12.23 1.86 2.62
CA PRO A 76 11.28 1.84 3.73
C PRO A 76 11.49 3.01 4.72
N PHE A 77 10.39 3.57 5.21
CA PHE A 77 10.33 4.74 6.09
C PHE A 77 10.75 6.07 5.46
N HIS A 78 11.30 6.07 4.24
CA HIS A 78 11.87 7.24 3.57
C HIS A 78 11.30 7.43 2.15
N PRO A 79 10.04 7.89 2.01
CA PRO A 79 9.44 8.15 0.71
C PRO A 79 10.28 9.14 -0.12
N GLU A 80 10.87 10.15 0.51
CA GLU A 80 11.74 11.15 -0.12
C GLU A 80 13.05 10.59 -0.69
N LYS A 81 13.47 9.40 -0.25
CA LYS A 81 14.67 8.71 -0.76
C LYS A 81 14.35 7.61 -1.76
N SER A 82 13.05 7.38 -2.04
CA SER A 82 12.60 6.30 -2.91
C SER A 82 12.43 6.81 -4.33
N LEU A 83 13.18 6.29 -5.31
CA LEU A 83 13.05 6.73 -6.70
C LEU A 83 11.61 6.57 -7.23
N MET A 84 10.86 5.54 -6.77
CA MET A 84 9.47 5.39 -7.20
C MET A 84 8.60 6.60 -6.86
N VAL A 85 8.92 7.34 -5.79
CA VAL A 85 8.16 8.54 -5.41
C VAL A 85 8.47 9.69 -6.36
N THR A 86 9.75 9.90 -6.70
CA THR A 86 10.14 10.87 -7.73
C THR A 86 9.44 10.57 -9.06
N ALA A 87 9.45 9.29 -9.45
CA ALA A 87 8.89 8.84 -10.71
C ALA A 87 7.38 9.06 -10.82
N ILE A 88 6.60 8.77 -9.77
CA ILE A 88 5.14 8.95 -9.80
C ILE A 88 4.68 10.39 -9.58
N GLU A 89 5.54 11.26 -9.05
CA GLU A 89 5.21 12.68 -8.87
C GLU A 89 5.25 13.46 -10.20
N TRP A 90 5.98 12.95 -11.21
CA TRP A 90 6.13 13.64 -12.50
C TRP A 90 6.61 15.09 -12.31
N LYS A 91 7.69 15.24 -11.56
CA LYS A 91 8.41 16.52 -11.37
C LYS A 91 9.81 16.51 -11.98
N ASP A 92 10.21 15.35 -12.48
CA ASP A 92 11.48 15.10 -13.12
C ASP A 92 11.18 14.35 -14.41
N GLU A 93 11.42 15.01 -15.54
CA GLU A 93 11.07 14.53 -16.88
C GLU A 93 11.82 13.24 -17.25
N ASP A 94 12.97 12.98 -16.62
CA ASP A 94 13.78 11.78 -16.88
C ASP A 94 13.20 10.51 -16.23
N TYR A 95 12.27 10.64 -15.27
CA TYR A 95 11.80 9.53 -14.44
C TYR A 95 10.28 9.31 -14.46
N GLU A 96 9.53 10.00 -15.31
CA GLU A 96 8.07 9.98 -15.30
C GLU A 96 7.46 8.58 -15.46
N MET A 97 6.71 8.13 -14.44
CA MET A 97 6.02 6.84 -14.44
C MET A 97 4.60 6.95 -13.87
N PRO A 98 3.60 6.23 -14.43
CA PRO A 98 3.66 5.48 -15.68
C PRO A 98 3.89 6.42 -16.87
N PRO A 99 4.42 5.96 -18.02
CA PRO A 99 4.82 6.82 -19.13
C PRO A 99 3.67 7.44 -19.94
N LYS A 100 2.43 6.98 -19.71
CA LYS A 100 1.25 7.51 -20.38
C LYS A 100 0.58 8.51 -19.46
N GLU A 101 0.32 9.72 -19.95
CA GLU A 101 -0.32 10.78 -19.16
C GLU A 101 -1.70 10.39 -18.62
N ASN A 102 -2.51 9.70 -19.41
CA ASN A 102 -3.80 9.16 -18.97
C ASN A 102 -3.68 8.12 -17.85
N ASP A 103 -2.49 7.56 -17.64
CA ASP A 103 -2.21 6.62 -16.57
C ASP A 103 -1.59 7.25 -15.33
N ARG A 104 -1.29 8.55 -15.34
CA ARG A 104 -0.71 9.28 -14.20
C ARG A 104 -1.54 9.06 -12.94
N LEU A 105 -0.83 8.91 -11.81
CA LEU A 105 -1.48 8.78 -10.52
C LEU A 105 -2.08 10.12 -10.10
N THR A 106 -3.27 10.07 -9.50
CA THR A 106 -3.86 11.23 -8.82
C THR A 106 -3.07 11.58 -7.55
N GLU A 107 -3.17 12.83 -7.09
CA GLU A 107 -2.57 13.28 -5.83
C GLU A 107 -2.94 12.38 -4.64
N LYS A 108 -4.19 11.88 -4.60
CA LYS A 108 -4.64 10.94 -3.56
C LYS A 108 -3.87 9.62 -3.62
N GLN A 109 -3.66 9.07 -4.82
CA GLN A 109 -2.91 7.82 -5.00
C GLN A 109 -1.44 8.00 -4.66
N ILE A 110 -0.82 9.12 -5.08
CA ILE A 110 0.56 9.47 -4.72
C ILE A 110 0.70 9.55 -3.20
N ALA A 111 -0.22 10.25 -2.53
CA ALA A 111 -0.24 10.35 -1.07
C ALA A 111 -0.37 8.98 -0.37
N GLN A 112 -1.19 8.07 -0.91
CA GLN A 112 -1.34 6.70 -0.39
C GLN A 112 -0.03 5.90 -0.52
N VAL A 113 0.63 5.97 -1.67
CA VAL A 113 1.93 5.31 -1.87
C VAL A 113 3.00 5.88 -0.92
N LYS A 114 3.12 7.21 -0.83
CA LYS A 114 4.07 7.87 0.08
C LYS A 114 3.82 7.50 1.55
N ARG A 115 2.55 7.45 1.96
CA ARG A 115 2.18 7.05 3.34
C ARG A 115 2.54 5.59 3.60
N TRP A 116 2.29 4.69 2.65
CA TRP A 116 2.67 3.29 2.79
C TRP A 116 4.18 3.10 2.92
N ILE A 117 4.99 3.81 2.13
CA ILE A 117 6.45 3.79 2.25
C ILE A 117 6.89 4.31 3.61
N ARG A 118 6.30 5.43 4.08
CA ARG A 118 6.56 5.99 5.41
C ARG A 118 6.25 5.02 6.55
N LEU A 119 5.30 4.11 6.36
CA LEU A 119 4.95 3.04 7.30
C LEU A 119 5.82 1.78 7.14
N GLY A 120 6.93 1.86 6.40
CA GLY A 120 7.90 0.78 6.22
C GLY A 120 7.64 -0.12 5.02
N ALA A 121 6.71 0.28 4.14
CA ALA A 121 6.30 -0.47 2.95
C ALA A 121 6.01 -1.96 3.25
N PRO A 122 5.17 -2.30 4.24
CA PRO A 122 4.88 -3.69 4.55
C PRO A 122 4.06 -4.33 3.42
N TRP A 123 4.33 -5.60 3.16
CA TRP A 123 3.68 -6.40 2.12
C TRP A 123 3.16 -7.69 2.77
N PRO A 124 1.94 -7.67 3.32
CA PRO A 124 1.34 -8.85 3.94
C PRO A 124 1.12 -9.96 2.90
N ASP A 125 1.02 -11.20 3.35
CA ASP A 125 0.62 -12.31 2.48
C ASP A 125 -0.84 -12.19 2.01
N GLU A 126 -1.24 -13.00 1.03
CA GLU A 126 -2.59 -12.93 0.44
C GLU A 126 -3.70 -13.20 1.46
N LYS A 127 -3.45 -14.09 2.43
CA LYS A 127 -4.42 -14.42 3.48
C LYS A 127 -4.71 -13.20 4.33
N LEU A 128 -3.68 -12.48 4.74
CA LEU A 128 -3.79 -11.30 5.57
C LEU A 128 -4.33 -10.10 4.76
N GLN A 129 -3.96 -9.96 3.48
CA GLN A 129 -4.60 -9.00 2.57
C GLN A 129 -6.11 -9.21 2.49
N LYS A 130 -6.55 -10.45 2.24
CA LYS A 130 -7.97 -10.80 2.18
C LYS A 130 -8.68 -10.50 3.50
N LYS A 131 -8.06 -10.78 4.64
CA LYS A 131 -8.59 -10.42 5.96
C LYS A 131 -8.84 -8.92 6.07
N TYR A 132 -7.87 -8.07 5.73
CA TYR A 132 -8.05 -6.62 5.82
C TYR A 132 -9.14 -6.10 4.88
N VAL A 133 -9.27 -6.66 3.68
CA VAL A 133 -10.35 -6.33 2.75
C VAL A 133 -11.72 -6.68 3.34
N LEU A 134 -11.86 -7.89 3.92
CA LEU A 134 -13.11 -8.32 4.55
C LEU A 134 -13.47 -7.46 5.78
N ASP A 135 -12.48 -7.18 6.64
CA ASP A 135 -12.65 -6.30 7.81
C ASP A 135 -13.10 -4.88 7.42
N GLU A 136 -12.59 -4.35 6.30
CA GLU A 136 -13.00 -3.02 5.82
C GLU A 136 -14.41 -3.05 5.21
N ARG A 137 -14.77 -4.13 4.50
CA ARG A 137 -16.11 -4.31 3.92
C ARG A 137 -17.21 -4.44 4.97
N SER A 138 -16.91 -5.02 6.13
CA SER A 138 -17.89 -5.16 7.21
C SER A 138 -18.22 -3.83 7.93
N LYS A 139 -17.45 -2.76 7.70
CA LYS A 139 -17.71 -1.45 8.31
C LYS A 139 -18.85 -0.73 7.62
N GLU A 140 -19.81 -0.22 8.40
CA GLU A 140 -20.93 0.58 7.90
C GLU A 140 -20.45 1.91 7.29
N ARG A 141 -19.39 2.53 7.80
CA ARG A 141 -18.82 3.78 7.28
C ARG A 141 -17.31 3.66 7.11
N THR A 142 -16.81 4.11 5.96
CA THR A 142 -15.39 4.12 5.60
C THR A 142 -15.02 5.41 4.88
N GLU A 143 -13.75 5.61 4.57
CA GLU A 143 -13.28 6.75 3.76
C GLU A 143 -13.82 6.74 2.32
N ASP A 144 -14.28 5.59 1.82
CA ASP A 144 -14.83 5.45 0.47
C ASP A 144 -16.34 5.68 0.43
N GLY A 145 -17.00 5.83 1.58
CA GLY A 145 -18.44 6.08 1.70
C GLY A 145 -19.14 5.23 2.75
N VAL A 146 -20.47 5.32 2.77
CA VAL A 146 -21.36 4.59 3.69
C VAL A 146 -21.96 3.38 2.99
N LEU A 147 -22.00 2.26 3.70
CA LEU A 147 -22.73 1.06 3.31
C LEU A 147 -24.20 1.24 3.71
N VAL A 148 -25.09 1.32 2.73
CA VAL A 148 -26.53 1.36 2.96
C VAL A 148 -27.06 -0.08 2.99
N LYS A 149 -27.77 -0.48 4.05
CA LYS A 149 -28.39 -1.81 4.15
C LYS A 149 -29.48 -1.93 3.08
N THR A 150 -29.17 -2.59 1.98
CA THR A 150 -30.14 -3.00 0.95
C THR A 150 -30.51 -4.46 1.18
N SER A 151 -31.62 -4.94 0.59
CA SER A 151 -32.21 -6.27 0.84
C SER A 151 -31.39 -7.48 0.31
N GLY A 152 -30.07 -7.37 0.22
CA GLY A 152 -29.16 -8.37 -0.32
C GLY A 152 -29.05 -8.26 -1.85
N GLY A 153 -27.84 -8.02 -2.34
CA GLY A 153 -27.56 -7.98 -3.77
C GLY A 153 -27.46 -9.35 -4.41
N LEU A 154 -27.65 -9.41 -5.72
CA LEU A 154 -27.38 -10.61 -6.53
C LEU A 154 -25.87 -10.95 -6.63
N SER A 155 -24.98 -10.07 -6.16
CA SER A 155 -23.52 -10.28 -6.14
C SER A 155 -22.84 -9.56 -4.96
N ASP A 156 -21.60 -9.94 -4.65
CA ASP A 156 -20.77 -9.29 -3.62
C ASP A 156 -20.56 -7.79 -3.93
N ASP A 157 -20.25 -7.44 -5.18
CA ASP A 157 -20.03 -6.04 -5.58
C ASP A 157 -21.28 -5.18 -5.39
N TRP A 158 -22.47 -5.75 -5.57
CA TRP A 158 -23.72 -5.07 -5.25
C TRP A 158 -23.95 -4.95 -3.75
N THR A 159 -23.70 -6.05 -3.03
CA THR A 159 -23.93 -6.13 -1.58
C THR A 159 -23.04 -5.17 -0.79
N TYR A 160 -21.79 -4.97 -1.23
CA TYR A 160 -20.81 -4.10 -0.55
C TYR A 160 -20.63 -2.74 -1.23
N ARG A 161 -21.57 -2.32 -2.09
CA ARG A 161 -21.49 -1.03 -2.76
C ARG A 161 -21.60 0.12 -1.76
N ARG A 162 -20.65 1.06 -1.82
CA ARG A 162 -20.64 2.26 -0.98
C ARG A 162 -21.16 3.47 -1.76
N TYR A 163 -21.96 4.29 -1.08
CA TYR A 163 -22.49 5.55 -1.61
C TYR A 163 -21.75 6.71 -0.94
N LYS A 164 -21.42 7.73 -1.73
CA LYS A 164 -20.75 8.95 -1.28
C LYS A 164 -21.77 10.03 -0.94
#